data_AF-A0A953RR52-F1
#
_entry.id   AF-A0A953RR52-F1
#
_cell.length_a   1.000
_cell.length_b   1.000
_cell.length_c   1.000
_cell.angle_alpha   90.00
_cell.angle_beta   90.00
_cell.angle_gamma   90.00
#
_symmetry.space_group_name_H-M   'P 1'
#
loop_
_entity.id
_entity.type
_entity.pdbx_description
1 polymer ?
#
loop_
_entity_poly.entity_id
_entity_poly.type
_entity_poly.pdbx_seq_one_letter_code
_entity_poly.pdbx_strand_id
1 'polypeptide(L)'
;ERLDWTIQAQKPGPVQLEVTANTESPKPESMSYRILAIDRVAHYTRQQLCTDADGCWRLLEPPATLQDPNSASLTPIHHKQSCEIHHNSYGVAIHLPRARNYEDPFNPQHLIDANPETCWSSQQRPSPFPGNPPWIEISLPRPEVINQINLIPYWHNADFPVGFTVEVSENHKSWSQVLRVRRHVFNQNGPRRGDKIAQRFPLDHPAKARWVRLSFERLPLSIENYASVVQGYKAQLSGVEILNRANENLARLERGASIKASEYFTGWHDTPQTINKAFPKVMEIGLKWVRVGQWGDQTEWAAVEREKGKFALDPVTQKAIATLLKNRVGILYGLNYGNALYERPPAPGGGDLGPIYQEGHPFSFNGGPKTEAGREAFVRYVDYIVRKYQNRIQWYELWNEENGWYPGFNPEMYGKLLYAVGKHIKSIDPNIKLDALPIYMSIRGSAPTLATTRTSPVLRDKFVPNAKVALDVDSAKFFNLLIGRLSASAPA
;
A
#
# COMPACT_ATOMS: atom_id res chain seq x y z
N GLU A 1 -26.13 -0.77 26.01
CA GLU A 1 -25.10 -1.70 26.52
C GLU A 1 -24.52 -2.54 25.38
N ARG A 2 -23.37 -3.21 25.55
CA ARG A 2 -22.87 -4.20 24.57
C ARG A 2 -23.44 -5.55 24.97
N LEU A 3 -24.24 -6.14 24.09
CA LEU A 3 -24.70 -7.52 24.20
C LEU A 3 -23.85 -8.35 23.25
N ASP A 4 -23.16 -9.35 23.77
CA ASP A 4 -22.37 -10.29 22.99
C ASP A 4 -23.11 -11.62 22.94
N TRP A 5 -23.38 -12.10 21.73
CA TRP A 5 -23.97 -13.42 21.50
C TRP A 5 -22.96 -14.30 20.77
N THR A 6 -22.89 -15.57 21.18
CA THR A 6 -22.16 -16.59 20.43
C THR A 6 -23.19 -17.42 19.66
N ILE A 7 -23.13 -17.35 18.34
CA ILE A 7 -24.03 -18.07 17.44
C ILE A 7 -23.22 -19.14 16.72
N GLN A 8 -23.68 -20.40 16.78
CA GLN A 8 -23.05 -21.52 16.09
C GLN A 8 -23.99 -22.05 15.01
N ALA A 9 -23.55 -21.96 13.75
CA ALA A 9 -24.25 -22.59 12.64
C ALA A 9 -23.90 -24.09 12.58
N GLN A 10 -24.91 -24.95 12.38
CA GLN A 10 -24.71 -26.40 12.27
C GLN A 10 -24.16 -26.83 10.89
N LYS A 11 -24.31 -25.98 9.87
CA LYS A 11 -23.82 -26.21 8.52
C LYS A 11 -23.40 -24.87 7.87
N PRO A 12 -22.47 -24.88 6.91
CA PRO A 12 -22.16 -23.70 6.10
C PRO A 12 -23.37 -23.24 5.29
N GLY A 13 -23.48 -21.93 5.06
CA GLY A 13 -24.54 -21.35 4.25
C GLY A 13 -24.95 -19.94 4.71
N PRO A 14 -25.77 -19.26 3.90
CA PRO A 14 -26.31 -17.95 4.27
C PRO A 14 -27.23 -18.08 5.48
N VAL A 15 -27.12 -17.13 6.41
CA VAL A 15 -27.94 -17.01 7.62
C VAL A 15 -28.47 -15.59 7.70
N GLN A 16 -29.75 -15.44 7.95
CA GLN A 16 -30.36 -14.15 8.28
C GLN A 16 -30.52 -14.07 9.79
N LEU A 17 -29.91 -13.05 10.40
CA LEU A 17 -30.05 -12.73 11.81
C LEU A 17 -30.95 -11.52 11.93
N GLU A 18 -32.04 -11.66 12.67
CA GLU A 18 -32.93 -10.55 13.01
C GLU A 18 -32.77 -10.24 14.49
N VAL A 19 -32.42 -9.00 14.80
CA VAL A 19 -32.25 -8.52 16.15
C VAL A 19 -33.31 -7.46 16.39
N THR A 20 -34.18 -7.71 17.37
CA THR A 20 -35.20 -6.76 17.81
C THR A 20 -34.89 -6.33 19.24
N ALA A 21 -34.71 -5.03 19.45
CA ALA A 21 -34.50 -4.44 20.75
C ALA A 21 -35.79 -3.75 21.21
N ASN A 22 -36.32 -4.20 22.35
CA ASN A 22 -37.39 -3.49 23.04
C ASN A 22 -36.76 -2.46 23.98
N THR A 23 -36.82 -1.20 23.58
CA THR A 23 -36.43 -0.07 24.43
C THR A 23 -37.69 0.48 25.12
N GLU A 24 -37.55 1.43 26.06
CA GLU A 24 -38.69 2.13 26.65
C GLU A 24 -39.49 2.98 25.63
N SER A 25 -39.05 3.05 24.36
CA SER A 25 -39.82 3.68 23.28
C SER A 25 -41.00 2.81 22.82
N PRO A 26 -42.09 3.43 22.33
CA PRO A 26 -43.32 2.74 21.95
C PRO A 26 -43.19 1.85 20.69
N LYS A 27 -42.04 1.84 20.02
CA LYS A 27 -41.76 0.97 18.88
C LYS A 27 -40.43 0.23 19.09
N PRO A 28 -40.43 -1.12 19.05
CA PRO A 28 -39.20 -1.89 19.00
C PRO A 28 -38.35 -1.48 17.80
N GLU A 29 -37.04 -1.41 18.00
CA GLU A 29 -36.09 -1.21 16.90
C GLU A 29 -35.65 -2.60 16.40
N SER A 30 -35.81 -2.87 15.10
CA SER A 30 -35.39 -4.13 14.47
C SER A 30 -34.31 -3.87 13.44
N MET A 31 -33.32 -4.77 13.39
CA MET A 31 -32.28 -4.77 12.37
C MET A 31 -32.06 -6.20 11.86
N SER A 32 -31.91 -6.34 10.54
CA SER A 32 -31.62 -7.63 9.89
C SER A 32 -30.20 -7.62 9.33
N TYR A 33 -29.48 -8.71 9.56
CA TYR A 33 -28.14 -8.96 9.05
C TYR A 33 -28.14 -10.26 8.27
N ARG A 34 -27.73 -10.23 7.01
CA ARG A 34 -27.39 -11.44 6.25
C ARG A 34 -25.91 -11.72 6.41
N ILE A 35 -25.57 -12.89 6.94
CA ILE A 35 -24.20 -13.34 7.13
C ILE A 35 -23.99 -14.68 6.39
N LEU A 36 -22.75 -15.01 6.06
CA LEU A 36 -22.38 -16.31 5.53
C LEU A 36 -21.66 -17.10 6.61
N ALA A 37 -22.27 -18.20 7.08
CA ALA A 37 -21.58 -19.16 7.92
C ALA A 37 -20.68 -20.03 7.03
N ILE A 38 -19.40 -20.13 7.39
CA ILE A 38 -18.41 -20.95 6.67
C ILE A 38 -17.81 -21.98 7.63
N ASP A 39 -17.50 -23.16 7.11
CA ASP A 39 -16.67 -24.13 7.82
C ASP A 39 -15.20 -23.66 7.84
N ARG A 40 -14.64 -23.52 9.05
CA ARG A 40 -13.25 -23.09 9.24
C ARG A 40 -12.22 -24.11 8.74
N VAL A 41 -12.58 -25.39 8.65
CA VAL A 41 -11.65 -26.43 8.14
C VAL A 41 -11.73 -26.62 6.63
N ALA A 42 -12.74 -26.06 5.97
CA ALA A 42 -12.99 -26.31 4.55
C ALA A 42 -12.11 -25.50 3.57
N HIS A 43 -11.12 -24.73 4.06
CA HIS A 43 -10.12 -24.00 3.26
C HIS A 43 -10.69 -23.27 2.02
N TYR A 44 -11.83 -22.59 2.16
CA TYR A 44 -12.46 -21.88 1.04
C TYR A 44 -11.50 -20.86 0.41
N THR A 45 -11.43 -20.85 -0.91
CA THR A 45 -10.70 -19.84 -1.68
C THR A 45 -11.47 -18.52 -1.69
N ARG A 46 -10.77 -17.39 -1.90
CA ARG A 46 -11.41 -16.07 -2.05
C ARG A 46 -12.39 -16.01 -3.23
N GLN A 47 -12.25 -16.90 -4.21
CA GLN A 47 -13.17 -17.01 -5.35
C GLN A 47 -14.47 -17.74 -5.00
N GLN A 48 -14.48 -18.59 -3.96
CA GLN A 48 -15.68 -19.30 -3.49
C GLN A 48 -16.54 -18.44 -2.57
N LEU A 49 -16.02 -17.31 -2.07
CA LEU A 49 -16.74 -16.37 -1.21
C LEU A 49 -16.98 -15.09 -2.03
N CYS A 50 -18.20 -14.85 -2.48
CA CYS A 50 -18.54 -13.65 -3.22
C CYS A 50 -19.78 -12.97 -2.64
N THR A 51 -20.01 -11.71 -2.97
CA THR A 51 -21.28 -11.05 -2.69
C THR A 51 -22.29 -11.30 -3.80
N ASP A 52 -23.57 -11.44 -3.47
CA ASP A 52 -24.67 -11.41 -4.43
C ASP A 52 -24.99 -9.97 -4.88
N ALA A 53 -26.06 -9.82 -5.68
CA ALA A 53 -26.50 -8.52 -6.19
C ALA A 53 -26.92 -7.54 -5.08
N ASP A 54 -27.28 -8.05 -3.91
CA ASP A 54 -27.65 -7.27 -2.72
C ASP A 54 -26.44 -7.01 -1.81
N GLY A 55 -25.23 -7.40 -2.24
CA GLY A 55 -24.00 -7.23 -1.47
C GLY A 55 -23.80 -8.28 -0.35
N CYS A 56 -24.62 -9.34 -0.31
CA CYS A 56 -24.57 -10.35 0.75
C CYS A 56 -23.63 -11.50 0.38
N TRP A 57 -22.79 -11.93 1.32
CA TRP A 57 -21.86 -13.04 1.11
C TRP A 57 -22.61 -14.35 0.82
N ARG A 58 -22.20 -15.06 -0.23
CA ARG A 58 -22.65 -16.40 -0.61
C ARG A 58 -21.45 -17.31 -0.94
N LEU A 59 -21.66 -18.60 -0.81
CA LEU A 59 -20.78 -19.60 -1.41
C LEU A 59 -21.11 -19.69 -2.90
N LEU A 60 -20.14 -19.39 -3.76
CA LEU A 60 -20.24 -19.77 -5.16
C LEU A 60 -20.07 -21.28 -5.27
N GLU A 61 -20.88 -21.90 -6.13
CA GLU A 61 -20.54 -23.23 -6.62
C GLU A 61 -19.11 -23.18 -7.16
N PRO A 62 -18.25 -24.16 -6.82
CA PRO A 62 -16.91 -24.24 -7.39
C PRO A 62 -17.04 -24.11 -8.90
N PRO A 63 -16.47 -23.06 -9.54
CA PRO A 63 -16.54 -22.95 -10.97
C PRO A 63 -15.91 -24.22 -11.55
N ALA A 64 -16.58 -24.82 -12.54
CA ALA A 64 -15.98 -25.89 -13.31
C ALA A 64 -14.60 -25.41 -13.75
N THR A 65 -13.55 -26.07 -13.26
CA THR A 65 -12.19 -25.67 -13.60
C THR A 65 -11.98 -25.92 -15.09
N LEU A 66 -11.00 -25.26 -15.72
CA LEU A 66 -10.56 -25.69 -17.06
C LEU A 66 -10.08 -27.16 -17.09
N GLN A 67 -9.88 -27.75 -15.91
CA GLN A 67 -9.53 -29.14 -15.70
C GLN A 67 -10.76 -30.06 -15.53
N ASP A 68 -12.00 -29.56 -15.52
CA ASP A 68 -13.19 -30.41 -15.48
C ASP A 68 -13.70 -30.66 -16.91
N PRO A 69 -13.83 -31.92 -17.39
CA PRO A 69 -13.71 -33.21 -16.69
C PRO A 69 -12.35 -33.92 -16.86
N ASN A 70 -11.29 -33.17 -17.16
CA ASN A 70 -9.94 -33.71 -17.33
C ASN A 70 -9.36 -34.30 -16.02
N SER A 71 -9.37 -35.62 -15.91
CA SER A 71 -8.79 -36.36 -14.78
C SER A 71 -7.25 -36.45 -14.80
N ALA A 72 -6.57 -35.86 -15.80
CA ALA A 72 -5.11 -35.84 -15.85
C ALA A 72 -4.52 -35.12 -14.63
N SER A 73 -3.41 -35.62 -14.11
CA SER A 73 -2.69 -34.93 -13.04
C SER A 73 -2.09 -33.63 -13.55
N LEU A 74 -2.35 -32.52 -12.85
CA LEU A 74 -1.65 -31.26 -13.11
C LEU A 74 -0.19 -31.41 -12.72
N THR A 75 0.70 -31.39 -13.72
CA THR A 75 2.13 -31.31 -13.49
C THR A 75 2.59 -29.87 -13.67
N PRO A 76 3.56 -29.38 -12.87
CA PRO A 76 4.14 -28.06 -13.09
C PRO A 76 4.69 -27.95 -14.51
N ILE A 77 4.36 -26.87 -15.21
CA ILE A 77 4.98 -26.59 -16.50
C ILE A 77 6.46 -26.29 -16.26
N HIS A 78 7.32 -27.19 -16.73
CA HIS A 78 8.76 -26.93 -16.78
C HIS A 78 9.01 -25.77 -17.73
N HIS A 79 9.45 -24.65 -17.18
CA HIS A 79 9.81 -23.46 -17.93
C HIS A 79 11.27 -23.13 -17.69
N LYS A 80 11.86 -22.43 -18.67
CA LYS A 80 13.23 -21.93 -18.58
C LYS A 80 13.26 -20.68 -17.71
N GLN A 81 14.32 -20.55 -16.92
CA GLN A 81 14.63 -19.30 -16.25
C GLN A 81 15.08 -18.24 -17.26
N SER A 82 15.07 -16.98 -16.81
CA SER A 82 15.37 -15.84 -17.67
C SER A 82 16.78 -15.87 -18.27
N CYS A 83 17.75 -16.48 -17.57
CA CYS A 83 19.13 -16.64 -18.05
C CYS A 83 19.27 -17.67 -19.18
N GLU A 84 18.36 -18.66 -19.22
CA GLU A 84 18.29 -19.74 -20.22
C GLU A 84 17.50 -19.33 -21.46
N ILE A 85 16.80 -18.18 -21.40
CA ILE A 85 16.02 -17.62 -22.51
C ILE A 85 16.82 -16.52 -23.19
N HIS A 86 17.10 -16.70 -24.49
CA HIS A 86 17.81 -15.71 -25.29
C HIS A 86 16.95 -14.48 -25.59
N HIS A 87 15.68 -14.67 -25.95
CA HIS A 87 14.75 -13.59 -26.30
C HIS A 87 13.30 -13.99 -26.03
N ASN A 88 12.51 -13.04 -25.50
CA ASN A 88 11.04 -13.00 -25.56
C ASN A 88 10.56 -11.56 -25.28
N SER A 89 9.29 -11.28 -25.55
CA SER A 89 8.68 -9.96 -25.36
C SER A 89 7.99 -9.79 -24.01
N TYR A 90 8.11 -10.77 -23.10
CA TYR A 90 7.40 -10.74 -21.83
C TYR A 90 8.15 -9.86 -20.83
N GLY A 91 7.41 -8.90 -20.29
CA GLY A 91 7.89 -8.06 -19.20
C GLY A 91 6.79 -7.61 -18.27
N VAL A 92 7.21 -7.04 -17.14
CA VAL A 92 6.30 -6.58 -16.10
C VAL A 92 6.88 -5.35 -15.39
N ALA A 93 6.02 -4.47 -14.90
CA ALA A 93 6.44 -3.43 -13.97
C ALA A 93 6.68 -4.06 -12.59
N ILE A 94 7.81 -3.72 -11.96
CA ILE A 94 8.15 -4.20 -10.62
C ILE A 94 8.68 -3.07 -9.75
N HIS A 95 8.55 -3.25 -8.44
CA HIS A 95 9.42 -2.58 -7.48
C HIS A 95 10.68 -3.39 -7.24
N LEU A 96 11.81 -2.69 -7.16
CA LEU A 96 13.09 -3.30 -6.83
C LEU A 96 13.27 -3.49 -5.32
N PRO A 97 13.97 -4.58 -4.92
CA PRO A 97 14.44 -4.77 -3.55
C PRO A 97 15.10 -3.54 -2.95
N ARG A 98 14.90 -3.32 -1.66
CA ARG A 98 15.40 -2.17 -0.90
C ARG A 98 15.81 -2.54 0.52
N ALA A 99 16.75 -1.79 1.10
CA ALA A 99 17.24 -2.06 2.46
C ALA A 99 16.21 -1.73 3.54
N ARG A 100 15.44 -0.65 3.34
CA ARG A 100 14.35 -0.23 4.23
C ARG A 100 13.23 0.41 3.43
N ASN A 101 12.06 0.56 4.04
CA ASN A 101 11.05 1.44 3.49
C ASN A 101 11.44 2.88 3.85
N TYR A 102 11.49 3.76 2.86
CA TYR A 102 11.76 5.18 3.09
C TYR A 102 10.46 5.98 3.15
N GLU A 103 9.33 5.37 2.75
CA GLU A 103 7.98 5.87 2.96
C GLU A 103 7.34 5.13 4.14
N ASP A 104 7.62 5.56 5.37
CA ASP A 104 7.08 4.92 6.59
C ASP A 104 6.22 5.88 7.43
N PRO A 105 5.17 6.49 6.84
CA PRO A 105 4.34 7.52 7.51
C PRO A 105 3.61 7.02 8.76
N PHE A 106 3.50 5.70 8.93
CA PHE A 106 2.65 5.06 9.94
C PHE A 106 3.43 4.16 10.90
N ASN A 107 4.76 4.32 11.01
CA ASN A 107 5.59 3.52 11.91
C ASN A 107 5.12 3.64 13.36
N PRO A 108 5.08 2.55 14.16
CA PRO A 108 4.73 2.61 15.57
C PRO A 108 5.60 3.57 16.40
N GLN A 109 6.86 3.84 16.01
CA GLN A 109 7.72 4.81 16.71
C GLN A 109 7.11 6.21 16.80
N HIS A 110 6.28 6.60 15.84
CA HIS A 110 5.55 7.87 15.85
C HIS A 110 4.61 8.04 17.03
N LEU A 111 4.22 6.95 17.69
CA LEU A 111 3.39 7.05 18.90
C LEU A 111 4.18 7.56 20.11
N ILE A 112 5.52 7.55 20.08
CA ILE A 112 6.37 7.89 21.23
C ILE A 112 7.52 8.85 20.88
N ASP A 113 7.50 9.47 19.69
CA ASP A 113 8.50 10.45 19.25
C ASP A 113 8.18 11.90 19.70
N ALA A 114 7.01 12.11 20.31
CA ALA A 114 6.48 13.40 20.74
C ALA A 114 6.27 14.42 19.61
N ASN A 115 6.17 13.96 18.36
CA ASN A 115 5.86 14.79 17.21
C ASN A 115 4.38 14.65 16.82
N PRO A 116 3.51 15.64 17.14
CA PRO A 116 2.10 15.56 16.80
C PRO A 116 1.83 15.54 15.30
N GLU A 117 2.80 15.90 14.46
CA GLU A 117 2.67 15.85 12.99
C GLU A 117 2.94 14.46 12.41
N THR A 118 3.40 13.50 13.22
CA THR A 118 3.53 12.11 12.79
C THR A 118 2.34 11.28 13.22
N CYS A 119 2.26 10.04 12.73
CA CYS A 119 1.19 9.14 13.14
C CYS A 119 1.55 7.67 13.00
N TRP A 120 0.79 6.83 13.68
CA TRP A 120 0.69 5.41 13.39
C TRP A 120 -0.73 5.10 12.92
N SER A 121 -0.85 4.09 12.08
CA SER A 121 -2.13 3.58 11.59
C SER A 121 -2.11 2.07 11.64
N SER A 122 -3.17 1.44 12.13
CA SER A 122 -3.38 -0.01 11.94
C SER A 122 -3.64 -0.33 10.47
N GLN A 123 -3.54 -1.62 10.12
CA GLN A 123 -4.08 -2.10 8.84
C GLN A 123 -5.60 -1.93 8.83
N GLN A 124 -6.14 -1.87 7.62
CA GLN A 124 -7.58 -1.76 7.39
C GLN A 124 -8.30 -3.07 7.71
N ARG A 125 -9.44 -2.97 8.37
CA ARG A 125 -10.30 -4.10 8.74
C ARG A 125 -11.65 -4.02 8.02
N PRO A 126 -12.28 -5.15 7.69
CA PRO A 126 -13.59 -5.18 7.04
C PRO A 126 -14.75 -4.89 8.02
N SER A 127 -14.48 -4.89 9.32
CA SER A 127 -15.49 -4.74 10.38
C SER A 127 -14.99 -3.77 11.46
N PRO A 128 -15.88 -2.97 12.09
CA PRO A 128 -15.52 -2.15 13.25
C PRO A 128 -15.11 -3.01 14.46
N PHE A 129 -15.48 -4.29 14.46
CA PHE A 129 -15.09 -5.29 15.46
C PHE A 129 -14.33 -6.43 14.76
N PRO A 130 -12.99 -6.34 14.62
CA PRO A 130 -12.22 -7.26 13.78
C PRO A 130 -12.05 -8.68 14.37
N GLY A 131 -12.54 -8.96 15.58
CA GLY A 131 -12.36 -10.23 16.30
C GLY A 131 -10.94 -10.43 16.85
N ASN A 132 -9.92 -10.10 16.06
CA ASN A 132 -8.54 -9.94 16.48
C ASN A 132 -8.15 -8.45 16.38
N PRO A 133 -8.26 -7.67 17.47
CA PRO A 133 -8.01 -6.24 17.42
C PRO A 133 -6.53 -5.92 17.16
N PRO A 134 -6.23 -4.86 16.37
CA PRO A 134 -4.87 -4.34 16.33
C PRO A 134 -4.46 -3.86 17.73
N TRP A 135 -3.19 -4.02 18.07
CA TRP A 135 -2.67 -3.60 19.35
C TRP A 135 -1.31 -2.91 19.22
N ILE A 136 -1.02 -2.08 20.20
CA ILE A 136 0.30 -1.50 20.44
C ILE A 136 0.78 -1.87 21.83
N GLU A 137 2.08 -2.03 22.00
CA GLU A 137 2.73 -2.36 23.27
C GLU A 137 3.93 -1.44 23.48
N ILE A 138 3.87 -0.62 24.53
CA ILE A 138 4.94 0.27 24.95
C ILE A 138 5.70 -0.39 26.09
N SER A 139 7.01 -0.51 25.92
CA SER A 139 7.94 -1.00 26.94
C SER A 139 8.69 0.18 27.53
N LEU A 140 8.52 0.40 28.82
CA LEU A 140 9.27 1.37 29.62
C LEU A 140 10.66 0.82 29.96
N PRO A 141 11.67 1.68 30.18
CA PRO A 141 13.03 1.25 30.51
C PRO A 141 13.08 0.46 31.82
N ARG A 142 12.19 0.76 32.76
CA ARG A 142 12.05 0.12 34.08
C ARG A 142 10.58 0.13 34.52
N PRO A 143 10.19 -0.68 35.52
CA PRO A 143 8.87 -0.58 36.12
C PRO A 143 8.62 0.81 36.73
N GLU A 144 7.48 1.40 36.43
CA GLU A 144 7.04 2.73 36.87
C GLU A 144 5.60 2.68 37.38
N VAL A 145 5.19 3.65 38.21
CA VAL A 145 3.80 3.81 38.63
C VAL A 145 3.08 4.76 37.68
N ILE A 146 2.08 4.24 36.98
CA ILE A 146 1.31 4.91 35.95
C ILE A 146 -0.05 5.32 36.52
N ASN A 147 -0.55 6.50 36.19
CA ASN A 147 -1.85 7.00 36.64
C ASN A 147 -2.82 7.35 35.49
N GLN A 148 -2.30 7.64 34.29
CA GLN A 148 -3.11 8.12 33.19
C GLN A 148 -2.46 7.75 31.86
N ILE A 149 -3.30 7.42 30.89
CA ILE A 149 -2.92 7.27 29.49
C ILE A 149 -3.54 8.42 28.72
N ASN A 150 -2.77 9.09 27.85
CA ASN A 150 -3.34 10.01 26.87
C ASN A 150 -3.16 9.45 25.48
N LEU A 151 -4.18 9.63 24.65
CA LEU A 151 -4.11 9.35 23.22
C LEU A 151 -4.17 10.69 22.48
N ILE A 152 -3.17 10.95 21.64
CA ILE A 152 -3.11 12.15 20.81
C ILE A 152 -3.81 11.83 19.49
N PRO A 153 -4.93 12.51 19.18
CA PRO A 153 -5.67 12.22 17.97
C PRO A 153 -4.83 12.43 16.72
N TYR A 154 -5.13 11.64 15.68
CA TYR A 154 -4.67 11.95 14.33
C TYR A 154 -5.36 13.22 13.80
N TRP A 155 -4.91 13.68 12.63
CA TRP A 155 -5.44 14.83 11.93
C TRP A 155 -6.97 14.89 11.89
N HIS A 156 -7.53 16.04 12.28
CA HIS A 156 -8.97 16.27 12.44
C HIS A 156 -9.73 15.18 13.21
N ASN A 157 -9.07 14.52 14.17
CA ASN A 157 -9.60 13.40 14.94
C ASN A 157 -9.99 12.18 14.08
N ALA A 158 -9.56 12.13 12.82
CA ALA A 158 -9.86 11.06 11.90
C ALA A 158 -9.37 9.72 12.47
N ASP A 159 -10.20 8.70 12.30
CA ASP A 159 -9.88 7.30 12.57
C ASP A 159 -9.41 7.01 14.01
N PHE A 160 -9.79 7.86 14.97
CA PHE A 160 -9.51 7.65 16.38
C PHE A 160 -10.24 6.42 16.94
N PRO A 161 -9.57 5.52 17.67
CA PRO A 161 -10.19 4.30 18.18
C PRO A 161 -11.39 4.60 19.10
N VAL A 162 -12.56 4.05 18.75
CA VAL A 162 -13.82 4.28 19.48
C VAL A 162 -13.89 3.41 20.73
N GLY A 163 -13.23 2.26 20.75
CA GLY A 163 -13.18 1.39 21.92
C GLY A 163 -11.89 0.62 21.98
N PHE A 164 -11.36 0.49 23.18
CA PHE A 164 -10.07 -0.13 23.44
C PHE A 164 -9.94 -0.56 24.90
N THR A 165 -9.01 -1.48 25.13
CA THR A 165 -8.64 -1.98 26.44
C THR A 165 -7.16 -1.66 26.69
N VAL A 166 -6.84 -1.24 27.91
CA VAL A 166 -5.46 -1.04 28.37
C VAL A 166 -5.11 -2.12 29.37
N GLU A 167 -4.04 -2.84 29.09
CA GLU A 167 -3.48 -3.86 29.95
C GLU A 167 -2.05 -3.48 30.32
N VAL A 168 -1.63 -3.86 31.52
CA VAL A 168 -0.28 -3.59 32.00
C VAL A 168 0.39 -4.85 32.53
N SER A 169 1.72 -4.86 32.53
CA SER A 169 2.52 -5.95 33.09
C SER A 169 3.83 -5.44 33.70
N GLU A 170 4.24 -6.05 34.81
CA GLU A 170 5.58 -5.89 35.40
C GLU A 170 6.58 -6.96 34.94
N ASN A 171 6.14 -8.05 34.31
CA ASN A 171 6.97 -9.21 33.98
C ASN A 171 6.80 -9.75 32.53
N HIS A 172 5.96 -9.10 31.72
CA HIS A 172 5.59 -9.47 30.34
C HIS A 172 4.83 -10.80 30.19
N LYS A 173 4.57 -11.52 31.29
CA LYS A 173 3.87 -12.81 31.33
C LYS A 173 2.44 -12.69 31.83
N SER A 174 2.27 -11.95 32.93
CA SER A 174 0.99 -11.71 33.58
C SER A 174 0.52 -10.31 33.22
N TRP A 175 -0.68 -10.22 32.66
CA TRP A 175 -1.28 -8.96 32.23
C TRP A 175 -2.53 -8.66 33.04
N SER A 176 -2.71 -7.41 33.41
CA SER A 176 -3.86 -6.93 34.17
C SER A 176 -4.53 -5.80 33.41
N GLN A 177 -5.83 -5.93 33.18
CA GLN A 177 -6.64 -4.85 32.61
C GLN A 177 -6.76 -3.72 33.63
N VAL A 178 -6.39 -2.49 33.25
CA VAL A 178 -6.45 -1.30 34.11
C VAL A 178 -7.41 -0.23 33.60
N LEU A 179 -7.88 -0.36 32.36
CA LEU A 179 -8.87 0.52 31.76
C LEU A 179 -9.56 -0.22 30.62
N ARG A 180 -10.88 -0.01 30.48
CA ARG A 180 -11.63 -0.44 29.30
C ARG A 180 -12.59 0.64 28.84
N VAL A 181 -12.36 1.14 27.63
CA VAL A 181 -13.20 2.15 26.97
C VAL A 181 -14.06 1.44 25.92
N ARG A 182 -15.38 1.43 26.10
CA ARG A 182 -16.31 0.77 25.15
C ARG A 182 -16.76 1.68 24.01
N ARG A 183 -16.88 2.98 24.29
CA ARG A 183 -17.28 4.02 23.35
C ARG A 183 -16.70 5.36 23.82
N HIS A 184 -15.67 5.81 23.13
CA HIS A 184 -15.08 7.12 23.35
C HIS A 184 -15.96 8.21 22.76
N VAL A 185 -16.07 9.32 23.48
CA VAL A 185 -16.65 10.58 23.01
C VAL A 185 -15.58 11.64 23.23
N PHE A 186 -15.31 12.43 22.20
CA PHE A 186 -14.23 13.41 22.23
C PHE A 186 -14.45 14.48 23.29
N ASN A 187 -13.39 14.73 24.06
CA ASN A 187 -13.30 15.90 24.90
C ASN A 187 -13.07 17.12 24.01
N GLN A 188 -13.90 18.16 24.21
CA GLN A 188 -13.81 19.43 23.48
C GLN A 188 -12.76 20.39 24.07
N ASN A 189 -12.25 20.08 25.27
CA ASN A 189 -11.25 20.86 25.99
C ASN A 189 -10.18 19.94 26.57
N GLY A 190 -8.93 20.42 26.66
CA GLY A 190 -7.84 19.64 27.24
C GLY A 190 -6.45 20.17 26.87
N PRO A 191 -5.39 19.52 27.36
CA PRO A 191 -4.03 19.86 26.99
C PRO A 191 -3.81 19.64 25.50
N ARG A 192 -3.10 20.57 24.86
CA ARG A 192 -2.85 20.55 23.42
C ARG A 192 -1.48 19.97 23.07
N ARG A 193 -1.41 19.37 21.87
CA ARG A 193 -0.17 18.99 21.18
C ARG A 193 -0.29 19.53 19.75
N GLY A 194 0.29 20.70 19.50
CA GLY A 194 -0.05 21.47 18.31
C GLY A 194 -1.51 21.94 18.36
N ASP A 195 -2.27 21.67 17.31
CA ASP A 195 -3.71 21.95 17.20
C ASP A 195 -4.59 20.86 17.83
N LYS A 196 -4.03 19.67 18.11
CA LYS A 196 -4.75 18.51 18.64
C LYS A 196 -5.00 18.59 20.14
N ILE A 197 -6.19 18.19 20.57
CA ILE A 197 -6.56 18.04 21.98
C ILE A 197 -6.29 16.60 22.43
N ALA A 198 -5.36 16.43 23.36
CA ALA A 198 -5.05 15.12 23.92
C ALA A 198 -6.27 14.53 24.65
N GLN A 199 -6.65 13.31 24.29
CA GLN A 199 -7.74 12.59 24.94
C GLN A 199 -7.19 11.87 26.17
N ARG A 200 -7.67 12.26 27.35
CA ARG A 200 -7.15 11.80 28.63
C ARG A 200 -7.96 10.64 29.18
N PHE A 201 -7.27 9.61 29.64
CA PHE A 201 -7.86 8.41 30.23
C PHE A 201 -7.16 8.08 31.55
N PRO A 202 -7.64 8.63 32.69
CA PRO A 202 -7.16 8.24 34.01
C PRO A 202 -7.40 6.75 34.24
N LEU A 203 -6.46 6.09 34.91
CA LEU A 203 -6.66 4.72 35.38
C LEU A 203 -7.51 4.73 36.64
N ASP A 204 -8.33 3.69 36.85
CA ASP A 204 -9.17 3.56 38.04
C ASP A 204 -8.31 3.60 39.32
N HIS A 205 -7.14 2.96 39.27
CA HIS A 205 -6.12 3.00 40.30
C HIS A 205 -4.72 3.12 39.67
N PRO A 206 -3.76 3.79 40.33
CA PRO A 206 -2.38 3.79 39.87
C PRO A 206 -1.85 2.36 39.75
N ALA A 207 -1.26 2.02 38.61
CA ALA A 207 -0.78 0.69 38.31
C ALA A 207 0.74 0.71 38.15
N LYS A 208 1.43 -0.23 38.80
CA LYS A 208 2.86 -0.42 38.60
C LYS A 208 3.08 -1.30 37.37
N ALA A 209 3.88 -0.85 36.42
CA ALA A 209 4.07 -1.55 35.16
C ALA A 209 5.38 -1.18 34.49
N ARG A 210 5.94 -2.12 33.72
CA ARG A 210 6.99 -1.85 32.73
C ARG A 210 6.44 -1.92 31.32
N TRP A 211 5.42 -2.73 31.07
CA TRP A 211 4.78 -2.88 29.78
C TRP A 211 3.34 -2.40 29.84
N VAL A 212 2.92 -1.66 28.82
CA VAL A 212 1.55 -1.19 28.63
C VAL A 212 1.10 -1.59 27.24
N ARG A 213 -0.02 -2.30 27.14
CA ARG A 213 -0.62 -2.72 25.89
C ARG A 213 -1.98 -2.06 25.71
N LEU A 214 -2.24 -1.54 24.51
CA LEU A 214 -3.53 -1.03 24.11
C LEU A 214 -4.07 -1.88 22.97
N SER A 215 -5.25 -2.47 23.16
CA SER A 215 -5.94 -3.31 22.16
C SER A 215 -7.17 -2.56 21.64
N PHE A 216 -7.20 -2.22 20.35
CA PHE A 216 -8.25 -1.39 19.75
C PHE A 216 -9.46 -2.25 19.33
N GLU A 217 -10.35 -2.53 20.28
CA GLU A 217 -11.50 -3.43 20.15
C GLU A 217 -12.61 -2.91 19.22
N ARG A 218 -12.76 -1.59 19.09
CA ARG A 218 -13.77 -0.96 18.24
C ARG A 218 -13.15 0.15 17.40
N LEU A 219 -13.11 -0.08 16.10
CA LEU A 219 -12.50 0.79 15.11
C LEU A 219 -13.58 1.70 14.48
N PRO A 220 -13.31 3.00 14.28
CA PRO A 220 -14.17 3.86 13.47
C PRO A 220 -14.11 3.45 11.99
N LEU A 221 -15.15 3.83 11.24
CA LEU A 221 -15.09 3.81 9.79
C LEU A 221 -14.04 4.84 9.36
N SER A 222 -13.06 4.39 8.58
CA SER A 222 -12.01 5.23 8.05
C SER A 222 -12.62 6.34 7.22
N ILE A 223 -12.23 7.57 7.53
CA ILE A 223 -12.40 8.67 6.58
C ILE A 223 -11.43 8.37 5.43
N GLU A 224 -11.92 8.34 4.19
CA GLU A 224 -11.06 8.13 3.03
C GLU A 224 -9.97 9.21 3.06
N ASN A 225 -8.71 8.76 3.04
CA ASN A 225 -7.58 9.64 2.83
C ASN A 225 -6.83 9.15 1.60
N TYR A 226 -6.05 10.04 1.00
CA TYR A 226 -5.43 9.81 -0.29
C TYR A 226 -4.49 8.57 -0.33
N ALA A 227 -3.99 8.12 0.82
CA ALA A 227 -3.17 6.91 0.94
C ALA A 227 -4.01 5.61 1.11
N SER A 228 -5.34 5.71 1.21
CA SER A 228 -6.26 4.61 1.49
C SER A 228 -7.18 4.38 0.29
N VAL A 229 -6.88 3.36 -0.53
CA VAL A 229 -7.64 3.07 -1.77
C VAL A 229 -8.92 2.27 -1.59
N VAL A 230 -9.29 1.92 -0.36
CA VAL A 230 -10.54 1.24 -0.03
C VAL A 230 -11.07 1.78 1.29
N GLN A 231 -12.38 1.98 1.41
CA GLN A 231 -13.04 2.31 2.67
C GLN A 231 -13.10 1.09 3.61
N GLY A 232 -12.76 1.27 4.90
CA GLY A 232 -12.80 0.20 5.91
C GLY A 232 -12.56 0.74 7.31
N TYR A 233 -12.28 -0.12 8.28
CA TYR A 233 -12.17 0.29 9.69
C TYR A 233 -10.73 0.20 10.18
N LYS A 234 -10.20 1.26 10.80
CA LYS A 234 -8.81 1.29 11.30
C LYS A 234 -8.66 2.22 12.49
N ALA A 235 -7.56 2.09 13.22
CA ALA A 235 -7.18 3.00 14.30
C ALA A 235 -5.98 3.85 13.87
N GLN A 236 -6.06 5.16 14.08
CA GLN A 236 -4.96 6.10 13.87
C GLN A 236 -4.75 7.00 15.07
N LEU A 237 -3.47 7.25 15.39
CA LEU A 237 -3.06 8.09 16.52
C LEU A 237 -1.75 8.80 16.16
N SER A 238 -1.59 10.05 16.62
CA SER A 238 -0.35 10.81 16.51
C SER A 238 0.59 10.64 17.71
N GLY A 239 0.14 9.98 18.77
CA GLY A 239 0.91 9.87 19.99
C GLY A 239 0.18 9.10 21.08
N VAL A 240 0.94 8.48 21.97
CA VAL A 240 0.48 7.86 23.21
C VAL A 240 1.37 8.38 24.33
N GLU A 241 0.74 8.91 25.37
CA GLU A 241 1.45 9.35 26.57
C GLU A 241 1.09 8.44 27.73
N ILE A 242 2.11 8.00 28.46
CA ILE A 242 1.95 7.22 29.70
C ILE A 242 2.41 8.12 30.83
N LEU A 243 1.48 8.63 31.63
CA LEU A 243 1.81 9.59 32.67
C LEU A 243 1.99 8.90 34.03
N ASN A 244 2.90 9.44 34.83
CA ASN A 244 3.06 9.11 36.24
C ASN A 244 2.35 10.16 37.13
N ARG A 245 2.46 9.98 38.46
CA ARG A 245 1.86 10.91 39.45
C ARG A 245 2.36 12.35 39.35
N ALA A 246 3.55 12.57 38.79
CA ALA A 246 4.12 13.89 38.55
C ALA A 246 3.73 14.48 37.18
N ASN A 247 2.80 13.84 36.45
CA ASN A 247 2.40 14.18 35.08
C ASN A 247 3.54 14.13 34.05
N GLU A 248 4.60 13.37 34.32
CA GLU A 248 5.68 13.16 33.37
C GLU A 248 5.28 12.09 32.35
N ASN A 249 5.49 12.35 31.06
CA ASN A 249 5.31 11.34 30.02
C ASN A 249 6.49 10.35 30.01
N LEU A 250 6.22 9.12 30.41
CA LEU A 250 7.15 7.99 30.43
C LEU A 250 7.35 7.35 29.05
N ALA A 251 6.38 7.51 28.14
CA ALA A 251 6.39 6.92 26.80
C ALA A 251 7.14 7.81 25.80
N ARG A 252 8.44 8.04 26.01
CA ARG A 252 9.28 8.83 25.09
C ARG A 252 10.54 8.08 24.68
N LEU A 253 10.89 8.17 23.39
CA LEU A 253 12.13 7.61 22.85
C LEU A 253 13.37 8.11 23.62
N GLU A 254 13.44 9.41 23.92
CA GLU A 254 14.55 10.03 24.68
C GLU A 254 14.68 9.50 26.12
N ARG A 255 13.61 8.90 26.67
CA ARG A 255 13.62 8.25 27.99
C ARG A 255 13.92 6.75 27.90
N GLY A 256 14.28 6.24 26.73
CA GLY A 256 14.56 4.82 26.50
C GLY A 256 13.31 3.93 26.43
N ALA A 257 12.12 4.52 26.24
CA ALA A 257 10.93 3.72 25.93
C ALA A 257 11.03 3.15 24.50
N SER A 258 10.43 1.99 24.31
CA SER A 258 10.31 1.36 22.99
C SER A 258 8.87 0.91 22.75
N ILE A 259 8.51 0.70 21.49
CA ILE A 259 7.14 0.34 21.12
C ILE A 259 7.13 -0.76 20.05
N LYS A 260 6.12 -1.63 20.14
CA LYS A 260 5.75 -2.59 19.10
C LYS A 260 4.28 -2.41 18.75
N ALA A 261 3.93 -2.74 17.53
CA ALA A 261 2.54 -2.88 17.12
C ALA A 261 2.32 -4.26 16.50
N SER A 262 1.11 -4.79 16.61
CA SER A 262 0.71 -6.02 15.93
C SER A 262 0.86 -5.91 14.42
N GLU A 263 0.60 -4.72 13.90
CA GLU A 263 0.62 -4.36 12.50
C GLU A 263 0.69 -2.83 12.38
N TYR A 264 0.97 -2.36 11.18
CA TYR A 264 0.80 -0.97 10.80
C TYR A 264 0.52 -0.88 9.30
N PHE A 265 -0.16 0.18 8.88
CA PHE A 265 -0.49 0.40 7.48
C PHE A 265 0.79 0.71 6.69
N THR A 266 1.07 -0.12 5.72
CA THR A 266 2.04 0.15 4.66
C THR A 266 1.22 0.19 3.40
N GLY A 267 1.18 1.33 2.70
CA GLY A 267 0.42 1.45 1.45
C GLY A 267 0.70 0.28 0.48
N TRP A 268 -0.29 -0.10 -0.32
CA TRP A 268 -0.20 -1.03 -1.47
C TRP A 268 0.56 -2.36 -1.29
N HIS A 269 0.75 -2.84 -0.05
CA HIS A 269 1.56 -4.05 0.25
C HIS A 269 3.02 -3.96 -0.21
N ASP A 270 3.55 -2.75 -0.38
CA ASP A 270 4.93 -2.45 -0.81
C ASP A 270 5.93 -2.51 0.34
N THR A 271 5.91 -3.58 1.13
CA THR A 271 6.91 -3.76 2.18
C THR A 271 8.22 -4.28 1.58
N PRO A 272 9.39 -3.91 2.15
CA PRO A 272 10.66 -4.56 1.77
C PRO A 272 10.58 -6.08 1.85
N GLN A 273 9.86 -6.63 2.85
CA GLN A 273 9.68 -8.06 3.02
C GLN A 273 8.93 -8.69 1.83
N THR A 274 7.79 -8.09 1.41
CA THR A 274 7.01 -8.55 0.26
C THR A 274 7.84 -8.47 -1.03
N ILE A 275 8.44 -7.32 -1.30
CA ILE A 275 9.19 -7.07 -2.54
C ILE A 275 10.42 -7.97 -2.63
N ASN A 276 11.20 -8.07 -1.55
CA ASN A 276 12.41 -8.90 -1.54
C ASN A 276 12.08 -10.38 -1.71
N LYS A 277 10.92 -10.85 -1.19
CA LYS A 277 10.45 -12.23 -1.35
C LYS A 277 9.94 -12.50 -2.78
N ALA A 278 9.30 -11.53 -3.42
CA ALA A 278 8.74 -11.69 -4.77
C ALA A 278 9.79 -11.52 -5.88
N PHE A 279 10.82 -10.69 -5.68
CA PHE A 279 11.80 -10.33 -6.70
C PHE A 279 12.45 -11.53 -7.43
N PRO A 280 12.88 -12.63 -6.76
CA PRO A 280 13.45 -13.78 -7.45
C PRO A 280 12.50 -14.39 -8.50
N LYS A 281 11.18 -14.30 -8.28
CA LYS A 281 10.16 -14.87 -9.17
C LYS A 281 10.18 -14.28 -10.57
N VAL A 282 10.61 -13.01 -10.71
CA VAL A 282 10.79 -12.36 -12.01
C VAL A 282 11.70 -13.20 -12.91
N MET A 283 12.81 -13.69 -12.35
CA MET A 283 13.79 -14.46 -13.11
C MET A 283 13.38 -15.91 -13.28
N GLU A 284 12.78 -16.51 -12.24
CA GLU A 284 12.31 -17.89 -12.25
C GLU A 284 11.30 -18.13 -13.36
N ILE A 285 10.31 -17.24 -13.52
CA ILE A 285 9.25 -17.39 -14.53
C ILE A 285 9.67 -17.03 -15.96
N GLY A 286 10.94 -16.68 -16.18
CA GLY A 286 11.49 -16.46 -17.53
C GLY A 286 11.20 -15.10 -18.16
N LEU A 287 10.94 -14.05 -17.37
CA LEU A 287 10.74 -12.69 -17.88
C LEU A 287 12.03 -12.11 -18.48
N LYS A 288 11.92 -11.43 -19.62
CA LYS A 288 13.07 -10.80 -20.28
C LYS A 288 13.10 -9.29 -20.15
N TRP A 289 12.02 -8.69 -19.68
CA TRP A 289 11.94 -7.25 -19.48
C TRP A 289 11.32 -6.91 -18.12
N VAL A 290 11.85 -5.87 -17.49
CA VAL A 290 11.20 -5.23 -16.35
C VAL A 290 11.15 -3.73 -16.57
N ARG A 291 10.05 -3.12 -16.13
CA ARG A 291 9.95 -1.67 -15.96
C ARG A 291 10.14 -1.35 -14.48
N VAL A 292 11.03 -0.40 -14.18
CA VAL A 292 11.34 0.08 -12.82
C VAL A 292 11.17 1.58 -12.74
N GLY A 293 11.23 2.17 -11.55
CA GLY A 293 11.03 3.61 -11.37
C GLY A 293 9.56 4.02 -11.26
N GLN A 294 8.70 3.12 -10.78
CA GLN A 294 7.36 3.47 -10.32
C GLN A 294 7.43 4.06 -8.90
N TRP A 295 6.33 4.70 -8.46
CA TRP A 295 6.24 5.34 -7.15
C TRP A 295 6.57 4.38 -6.01
N GLY A 296 7.42 4.82 -5.09
CA GLY A 296 7.86 4.01 -3.95
C GLY A 296 9.05 3.10 -4.29
N ASP A 297 9.51 3.07 -5.55
CA ASP A 297 10.77 2.45 -5.94
C ASP A 297 11.96 3.32 -5.52
N GLN A 298 13.07 2.70 -5.14
CA GLN A 298 14.31 3.41 -4.74
C GLN A 298 15.15 3.88 -5.93
N THR A 299 14.54 3.93 -7.11
CA THR A 299 15.11 4.45 -8.36
C THR A 299 14.59 5.84 -8.72
N GLU A 300 13.57 6.35 -8.03
CA GLU A 300 13.00 7.68 -8.28
C GLU A 300 13.92 8.82 -7.79
N TRP A 301 13.82 10.01 -8.39
CA TRP A 301 14.68 11.16 -8.16
C TRP A 301 14.79 11.54 -6.69
N ALA A 302 13.66 11.65 -5.97
CA ALA A 302 13.66 11.96 -4.54
C ALA A 302 14.35 10.88 -3.67
N ALA A 303 14.29 9.61 -4.07
CA ALA A 303 14.99 8.53 -3.39
C ALA A 303 16.51 8.54 -3.71
N VAL A 304 16.88 8.93 -4.93
CA VAL A 304 18.28 8.99 -5.38
C VAL A 304 19.00 10.24 -4.89
N GLU A 305 18.31 11.37 -4.80
CA GLU A 305 18.86 12.66 -4.36
C GLU A 305 18.12 13.15 -3.12
N ARG A 306 18.58 12.69 -1.95
CA ARG A 306 18.04 13.11 -0.64
C ARG A 306 18.67 14.39 -0.10
N GLU A 307 19.84 14.75 -0.63
CA GLU A 307 20.53 16.00 -0.37
C GLU A 307 20.91 16.64 -1.70
N LYS A 308 20.72 17.96 -1.84
CA LYS A 308 20.98 18.67 -3.10
C LYS A 308 22.40 18.38 -3.62
N GLY A 309 22.47 17.90 -4.86
CA GLY A 309 23.69 17.56 -5.58
C GLY A 309 24.32 16.21 -5.18
N LYS A 310 23.76 15.48 -4.22
CA LYS A 310 24.31 14.20 -3.73
C LYS A 310 23.43 13.04 -4.16
N PHE A 311 23.88 12.32 -5.17
CA PHE A 311 23.17 11.19 -5.74
C PHE A 311 23.69 9.87 -5.17
N ALA A 312 22.79 9.04 -4.64
CA ALA A 312 23.08 7.71 -4.15
C ALA A 312 21.88 6.78 -4.34
N LEU A 313 22.11 5.58 -4.88
CA LEU A 313 21.08 4.55 -4.94
C LEU A 313 21.17 3.66 -3.70
N ASP A 314 20.04 3.14 -3.24
CA ASP A 314 20.01 2.13 -2.20
C ASP A 314 20.87 0.90 -2.60
N PRO A 315 21.80 0.42 -1.74
CA PRO A 315 22.69 -0.68 -2.10
C PRO A 315 21.98 -1.98 -2.47
N VAL A 316 20.82 -2.27 -1.86
CA VAL A 316 20.02 -3.47 -2.17
C VAL A 316 19.37 -3.30 -3.55
N THR A 317 18.88 -2.11 -3.86
CA THR A 317 18.36 -1.77 -5.20
C THR A 317 19.44 -1.86 -6.28
N GLN A 318 20.65 -1.36 -6.01
CA GLN A 318 21.79 -1.52 -6.93
C GLN A 318 22.12 -2.99 -7.19
N LYS A 319 22.11 -3.82 -6.14
CA LYS A 319 22.34 -5.26 -6.25
C LYS A 319 21.22 -5.95 -7.04
N ALA A 320 19.97 -5.52 -6.88
CA ALA A 320 18.85 -6.04 -7.66
C ALA A 320 18.99 -5.75 -9.16
N ILE A 321 19.35 -4.52 -9.53
CA ILE A 321 19.63 -4.15 -10.92
C ILE A 321 20.78 -4.99 -11.49
N ALA A 322 21.88 -5.15 -10.74
CA ALA A 322 22.98 -6.02 -11.15
C ALA A 322 22.53 -7.49 -11.35
N THR A 323 21.61 -7.96 -10.51
CA THR A 323 21.05 -9.32 -10.58
C THR A 323 20.20 -9.53 -11.82
N LEU A 324 19.34 -8.55 -12.16
CA LEU A 324 18.54 -8.57 -13.39
C LEU A 324 19.44 -8.64 -14.63
N LEU A 325 20.43 -7.74 -14.70
CA LEU A 325 21.38 -7.68 -15.82
C LEU A 325 22.19 -8.97 -15.96
N LYS A 326 22.66 -9.55 -14.85
CA LYS A 326 23.37 -10.85 -14.84
C LYS A 326 22.50 -11.99 -15.38
N ASN A 327 21.18 -11.94 -15.12
CA ASN A 327 20.21 -12.91 -15.63
C ASN A 327 19.66 -12.55 -17.02
N ARG A 328 20.31 -11.60 -17.71
CA ARG A 328 19.96 -11.14 -19.06
C ARG A 328 18.53 -10.57 -19.13
N VAL A 329 18.02 -10.01 -18.03
CA VAL A 329 16.73 -9.30 -18.01
C VAL A 329 16.98 -7.85 -18.38
N GLY A 330 16.36 -7.39 -19.46
CA GLY A 330 16.37 -6.00 -19.89
C GLY A 330 15.58 -5.12 -18.94
N ILE A 331 16.00 -3.85 -18.84
CA ILE A 331 15.41 -2.88 -17.92
C ILE A 331 14.95 -1.67 -18.73
N LEU A 332 13.67 -1.32 -18.60
CA LEU A 332 13.14 0.00 -18.90
C LEU A 332 13.19 0.81 -17.60
N TYR A 333 14.11 1.77 -17.52
CA TYR A 333 14.33 2.57 -16.32
C TYR A 333 13.47 3.84 -16.37
N GLY A 334 12.45 3.91 -15.53
CA GLY A 334 11.62 5.11 -15.35
C GLY A 334 12.40 6.23 -14.66
N LEU A 335 12.58 7.35 -15.36
CA LEU A 335 13.12 8.60 -14.85
C LEU A 335 11.95 9.40 -14.26
N ASN A 336 11.67 9.10 -13.01
CA ASN A 336 10.53 9.57 -12.21
C ASN A 336 11.01 9.97 -10.83
N TYR A 337 10.22 10.55 -9.94
CA TYR A 337 9.28 11.63 -10.20
C TYR A 337 10.02 12.95 -9.91
N GLY A 338 9.36 13.94 -9.32
CA GLY A 338 9.95 15.19 -8.87
C GLY A 338 10.78 15.05 -7.59
N ASN A 339 11.25 16.18 -7.09
CA ASN A 339 12.00 16.24 -5.84
C ASN A 339 11.76 17.56 -5.11
N ALA A 340 11.13 17.47 -3.93
CA ALA A 340 10.77 18.59 -3.07
C ALA A 340 11.97 19.47 -2.66
N LEU A 341 13.21 18.98 -2.75
CA LEU A 341 14.42 19.78 -2.51
C LEU A 341 14.47 21.01 -3.43
N TYR A 342 14.02 20.88 -4.68
CA TYR A 342 14.12 21.94 -5.69
C TYR A 342 12.81 22.70 -5.84
N GLU A 343 11.70 21.98 -5.86
CA GLU A 343 10.39 22.59 -6.05
C GLU A 343 9.35 21.78 -5.27
N ARG A 344 8.97 22.28 -4.10
CA ARG A 344 7.86 21.72 -3.35
C ARG A 344 6.56 22.24 -3.98
N PRO A 345 5.69 21.38 -4.54
CA PRO A 345 4.39 21.82 -5.02
C PRO A 345 3.55 22.31 -3.83
N PRO A 346 2.57 23.21 -4.07
CA PRO A 346 1.54 23.46 -3.07
C PRO A 346 0.81 22.14 -2.77
N ALA A 347 0.33 21.98 -1.54
CA ALA A 347 -0.44 20.79 -1.15
C ALA A 347 -1.57 20.54 -2.16
N PRO A 348 -1.75 19.29 -2.65
CA PRO A 348 -2.70 19.02 -3.70
C PRO A 348 -4.13 19.40 -3.27
N GLY A 349 -4.84 20.11 -4.16
CA GLY A 349 -6.23 20.52 -3.95
C GLY A 349 -6.46 21.70 -3.01
N GLY A 350 -5.40 22.34 -2.47
CA GLY A 350 -5.56 23.48 -1.54
C GLY A 350 -6.25 23.11 -0.21
N GLY A 351 -6.46 21.81 0.04
CA GLY A 351 -7.07 21.29 1.24
C GLY A 351 -6.00 20.87 2.25
N ASP A 352 -6.34 20.99 3.53
CA ASP A 352 -5.65 20.26 4.57
C ASP A 352 -5.95 18.77 4.36
N LEU A 353 -4.94 17.97 4.01
CA LEU A 353 -5.06 16.52 3.80
C LEU A 353 -4.51 15.72 4.98
N GLY A 354 -4.19 16.43 6.07
CA GLY A 354 -3.41 15.93 7.18
C GLY A 354 -1.95 15.69 6.83
N PRO A 355 -1.17 15.20 7.81
CA PRO A 355 0.23 14.90 7.59
C PRO A 355 0.34 13.61 6.75
N ILE A 356 0.17 13.76 5.45
CA ILE A 356 0.79 12.89 4.46
C ILE A 356 2.27 13.18 4.62
N TYR A 357 3.06 12.19 5.05
CA TYR A 357 4.46 12.41 5.35
C TYR A 357 5.15 13.15 4.20
N GLN A 358 5.99 14.12 4.56
CA GLN A 358 6.63 15.10 3.67
C GLN A 358 7.49 14.50 2.54
N GLU A 359 7.70 13.19 2.59
CA GLU A 359 8.50 12.40 1.64
C GLU A 359 7.67 11.39 0.84
N GLY A 360 6.38 11.28 1.09
CA GLY A 360 5.53 10.24 0.50
C GLY A 360 4.57 10.82 -0.55
N HIS A 361 4.64 10.26 -1.75
CA HIS A 361 3.78 10.49 -2.91
C HIS A 361 4.22 11.58 -3.92
N PRO A 362 4.47 11.23 -5.20
CA PRO A 362 4.71 12.20 -6.28
C PRO A 362 3.57 13.20 -6.49
N PHE A 363 2.37 12.87 -6.03
CA PHE A 363 1.18 13.69 -6.22
C PHE A 363 1.07 14.84 -5.20
N SER A 364 1.78 14.74 -4.06
CA SER A 364 1.67 15.70 -2.97
C SER A 364 2.92 16.56 -2.77
N PHE A 365 4.11 15.98 -2.91
CA PHE A 365 5.36 16.67 -2.56
C PHE A 365 6.46 16.57 -3.63
N ASN A 366 6.39 15.60 -4.55
CA ASN A 366 7.42 15.35 -5.56
C ASN A 366 6.88 15.53 -6.99
N GLY A 367 6.23 16.66 -7.25
CA GLY A 367 5.71 17.02 -8.58
C GLY A 367 6.82 17.35 -9.59
N GLY A 368 6.52 17.25 -10.89
CA GLY A 368 7.50 17.52 -11.95
C GLY A 368 8.10 18.94 -11.90
N PRO A 369 9.33 19.14 -12.40
CA PRO A 369 10.00 20.44 -12.37
C PRO A 369 9.34 21.46 -13.32
N LYS A 370 8.91 22.62 -12.79
CA LYS A 370 8.29 23.69 -13.60
C LYS A 370 9.29 24.78 -13.97
N THR A 371 10.27 25.00 -13.11
CA THR A 371 11.32 26.02 -13.29
C THR A 371 12.51 25.51 -14.10
N GLU A 372 13.31 26.43 -14.65
CA GLU A 372 14.56 26.05 -15.35
C GLU A 372 15.55 25.38 -14.40
N ALA A 373 15.76 25.95 -13.21
CA ALA A 373 16.63 25.37 -12.19
C ALA A 373 16.18 23.96 -11.76
N GLY A 374 14.86 23.73 -11.66
CA GLY A 374 14.29 22.40 -11.41
C GLY A 374 14.56 21.41 -12.56
N ARG A 375 14.43 21.85 -13.82
CA ARG A 375 14.75 21.02 -15.00
C ARG A 375 16.24 20.68 -15.06
N GLU A 376 17.12 21.66 -14.84
CA GLU A 376 18.56 21.43 -14.77
C GLU A 376 18.93 20.45 -13.66
N ALA A 377 18.25 20.52 -12.51
CA ALA A 377 18.43 19.59 -11.42
C ALA A 377 17.98 18.16 -11.77
N PHE A 378 16.82 18.02 -12.41
CA PHE A 378 16.35 16.74 -12.92
C PHE A 378 17.35 16.15 -13.94
N VAL A 379 17.90 16.98 -14.84
CA VAL A 379 18.92 16.55 -15.81
C VAL A 379 20.19 16.03 -15.11
N ARG A 380 20.59 16.59 -13.95
CA ARG A 380 21.71 16.03 -13.16
C ARG A 380 21.41 14.65 -12.59
N TYR A 381 20.18 14.40 -12.14
CA TYR A 381 19.73 13.07 -11.73
C TYR A 381 19.79 12.09 -12.91
N VAL A 382 19.28 12.49 -14.08
CA VAL A 382 19.37 11.70 -15.31
C VAL A 382 20.81 11.41 -15.69
N ASP A 383 21.70 12.41 -15.64
CA ASP A 383 23.13 12.25 -15.90
C ASP A 383 23.75 11.17 -14.99
N TYR A 384 23.49 11.27 -13.68
CA TYR A 384 23.98 10.30 -12.71
C TYR A 384 23.51 8.87 -13.04
N ILE A 385 22.22 8.66 -13.29
CA ILE A 385 21.67 7.34 -13.59
C ILE A 385 22.23 6.78 -14.90
N VAL A 386 22.17 7.57 -15.98
CA VAL A 386 22.60 7.14 -17.31
C VAL A 386 24.11 6.84 -17.34
N ARG A 387 24.94 7.68 -16.71
CA ARG A 387 26.39 7.42 -16.60
C ARG A 387 26.72 6.27 -15.69
N LYS A 388 25.93 5.99 -14.64
CA LYS A 388 26.14 4.85 -13.75
C LYS A 388 25.93 3.53 -14.49
N TYR A 389 24.91 3.44 -15.34
CA TYR A 389 24.57 2.19 -16.03
C TYR A 389 25.18 2.06 -17.43
N GLN A 390 25.48 3.17 -18.10
CA GLN A 390 26.09 3.21 -19.43
C GLN A 390 25.36 2.26 -20.41
N ASN A 391 26.11 1.51 -21.21
CA ASN A 391 25.59 0.55 -22.19
C ASN A 391 24.84 -0.65 -21.58
N ARG A 392 24.80 -0.81 -20.26
CA ARG A 392 24.10 -1.92 -19.59
C ARG A 392 22.59 -1.72 -19.52
N ILE A 393 22.12 -0.47 -19.54
CA ILE A 393 20.70 -0.12 -19.64
C ILE A 393 20.57 0.86 -20.81
N GLN A 394 19.85 0.44 -21.85
CA GLN A 394 19.66 1.23 -23.06
C GLN A 394 18.28 1.87 -23.17
N TRP A 395 17.32 1.48 -22.32
CA TRP A 395 15.94 1.94 -22.39
C TRP A 395 15.60 2.74 -21.15
N TYR A 396 15.28 4.01 -21.35
CA TYR A 396 14.82 4.92 -20.32
C TYR A 396 13.46 5.43 -20.71
N GLU A 397 12.58 5.56 -19.73
CA GLU A 397 11.27 6.18 -19.88
C GLU A 397 11.30 7.51 -19.13
N LEU A 398 10.94 8.61 -19.79
CA LEU A 398 10.78 9.89 -19.11
C LEU A 398 9.39 9.99 -18.52
N TRP A 399 9.34 10.23 -17.21
CA TRP A 399 8.10 10.45 -16.47
C TRP A 399 7.13 9.25 -16.48
N ASN A 400 6.01 9.40 -15.80
CA ASN A 400 4.92 8.43 -15.75
C ASN A 400 3.58 9.18 -15.74
N GLU A 401 2.72 8.89 -16.72
CA GLU A 401 1.36 9.44 -16.82
C GLU A 401 1.34 10.98 -16.74
N GLU A 402 2.10 11.64 -17.62
CA GLU A 402 2.24 13.10 -17.66
C GLU A 402 0.89 13.82 -17.90
N ASN A 403 0.00 13.16 -18.64
CA ASN A 403 -1.38 13.58 -18.89
C ASN A 403 -2.28 13.53 -17.64
N GLY A 404 -1.81 12.93 -16.56
CA GLY A 404 -2.48 12.78 -15.27
C GLY A 404 -1.78 13.54 -14.13
N TRP A 405 -0.45 13.65 -14.20
CA TRP A 405 0.37 13.90 -13.00
C TRP A 405 1.58 14.78 -13.23
N TYR A 406 1.74 15.35 -14.42
CA TYR A 406 2.69 16.44 -14.61
C TYR A 406 2.03 17.77 -14.22
N PRO A 407 2.75 18.72 -13.58
CA PRO A 407 2.15 19.95 -13.09
C PRO A 407 1.21 20.65 -14.07
N GLY A 408 -0.06 20.78 -13.66
CA GLY A 408 -1.10 21.48 -14.42
C GLY A 408 -1.46 20.83 -15.75
N PHE A 409 -1.11 19.55 -15.97
CA PHE A 409 -1.35 18.84 -17.23
C PHE A 409 -0.77 19.57 -18.44
N ASN A 410 0.28 20.36 -18.23
CA ASN A 410 0.76 21.32 -19.21
C ASN A 410 1.74 20.66 -20.19
N PRO A 411 1.36 20.47 -21.48
CA PRO A 411 2.20 19.78 -22.44
C PRO A 411 3.46 20.57 -22.80
N GLU A 412 3.42 21.90 -22.73
CA GLU A 412 4.59 22.75 -23.00
C GLU A 412 5.65 22.57 -21.92
N MET A 413 5.25 22.51 -20.65
CA MET A 413 6.19 22.28 -19.54
C MET A 413 6.82 20.89 -19.64
N TYR A 414 6.02 19.85 -19.92
CA TYR A 414 6.55 18.51 -20.15
C TYR A 414 7.46 18.47 -21.38
N GLY A 415 7.09 19.14 -22.48
CA GLY A 415 7.91 19.26 -23.68
C GLY A 415 9.28 19.90 -23.42
N LYS A 416 9.36 20.91 -22.55
CA LYS A 416 10.64 21.51 -22.12
C LYS A 416 11.50 20.52 -21.36
N LEU A 417 10.91 19.73 -20.45
CA LEU A 417 11.63 18.68 -19.74
C LEU A 417 12.11 17.58 -20.71
N LEU A 418 11.24 17.12 -21.61
CA LEU A 418 11.57 16.12 -22.64
C LEU A 418 12.70 16.58 -23.54
N TYR A 419 12.66 17.84 -23.99
CA TYR A 419 13.73 18.41 -24.80
C TYR A 419 15.07 18.44 -24.04
N ALA A 420 15.06 18.92 -22.79
CA ALA A 420 16.27 19.00 -21.97
C ALA A 420 16.88 17.61 -21.69
N VAL A 421 16.05 16.65 -21.26
CA VAL A 421 16.46 15.27 -20.98
C VAL A 421 16.91 14.56 -22.25
N GLY A 422 16.12 14.64 -23.31
CA GLY A 422 16.43 14.03 -24.61
C GLY A 422 17.75 14.55 -25.17
N LYS A 423 17.95 15.87 -25.20
CA LYS A 423 19.21 16.48 -25.62
C LYS A 423 20.40 15.99 -24.79
N HIS A 424 20.25 15.94 -23.47
CA HIS A 424 21.32 15.51 -22.57
C HIS A 424 21.68 14.04 -22.75
N ILE A 425 20.69 13.14 -22.71
CA ILE A 425 20.89 11.69 -22.89
C ILE A 425 21.58 11.40 -24.22
N LYS A 426 21.14 12.04 -25.31
CA LYS A 426 21.73 11.86 -26.63
C LYS A 426 23.16 12.40 -26.75
N SER A 427 23.52 13.38 -25.92
CA SER A 427 24.91 13.84 -25.81
C SER A 427 25.82 12.84 -25.09
N ILE A 428 25.28 12.00 -24.21
CA ILE A 428 26.02 10.93 -23.53
C ILE A 428 26.21 9.74 -24.46
N ASP A 429 25.12 9.25 -25.07
CA ASP A 429 25.15 8.18 -26.07
C ASP A 429 23.94 8.30 -27.02
N PRO A 430 24.17 8.53 -28.33
CA PRO A 430 23.09 8.69 -29.30
C PRO A 430 22.22 7.43 -29.46
N ASN A 431 22.74 6.25 -29.09
CA ASN A 431 22.05 4.97 -29.24
C ASN A 431 21.03 4.68 -28.14
N ILE A 432 21.11 5.37 -26.99
CA ILE A 432 20.15 5.22 -25.89
C ILE A 432 18.73 5.46 -26.40
N LYS A 433 17.79 4.58 -26.04
CA LYS A 433 16.38 4.71 -26.34
C LYS A 433 15.70 5.46 -25.20
N LEU A 434 15.05 6.56 -25.54
CA LEU A 434 14.24 7.34 -24.63
C LEU A 434 12.79 7.18 -25.08
N ASP A 435 11.97 6.57 -24.23
CA ASP A 435 10.53 6.54 -24.36
C ASP A 435 9.95 7.74 -23.62
N ALA A 436 9.02 8.43 -24.25
CA ALA A 436 8.21 9.47 -23.64
C ALA A 436 6.78 9.04 -23.93
N LEU A 437 6.09 8.54 -22.90
CA LEU A 437 4.75 7.94 -23.03
C LEU A 437 3.89 8.81 -23.96
N PRO A 438 3.35 8.24 -25.05
CA PRO A 438 2.59 9.07 -25.98
C PRO A 438 1.23 9.38 -25.37
N ILE A 439 0.81 10.63 -25.59
CA ILE A 439 -0.44 11.29 -25.16
C ILE A 439 -1.71 10.46 -25.50
N TYR A 440 -1.59 9.40 -26.32
CA TYR A 440 -2.67 8.49 -26.72
C TYR A 440 -2.27 7.00 -26.88
N MET A 441 -1.34 6.43 -26.09
CA MET A 441 -1.17 4.96 -26.07
C MET A 441 -2.09 4.28 -25.05
N SER A 442 -3.05 3.51 -25.56
CA SER A 442 -3.98 2.66 -24.78
C SER A 442 -3.35 1.39 -24.20
N ILE A 443 -2.05 1.38 -23.87
CA ILE A 443 -1.45 0.27 -23.11
C ILE A 443 -1.36 0.71 -21.66
N ARG A 444 -2.50 0.66 -20.97
CA ARG A 444 -2.57 0.87 -19.53
C ARG A 444 -1.92 -0.31 -18.82
N GLY A 445 -0.68 -0.09 -18.36
CA GLY A 445 -0.04 -0.88 -17.31
C GLY A 445 -0.43 -0.36 -15.93
N SER A 446 -1.73 -0.36 -15.60
CA SER A 446 -2.21 -0.10 -14.24
C SER A 446 -3.37 -1.06 -13.96
N ALA A 447 -3.27 -1.82 -12.87
CA ALA A 447 -4.23 -2.86 -12.49
C ALA A 447 -5.48 -2.43 -11.69
N PRO A 448 -5.96 -1.16 -11.60
CA PRO A 448 -7.30 -0.94 -11.08
C PRO A 448 -8.31 -0.92 -12.24
N THR A 449 -9.44 -1.61 -12.03
CA THR A 449 -10.65 -1.69 -12.85
C THR A 449 -10.74 -2.77 -13.94
N LEU A 450 -10.64 -4.04 -13.52
CA LEU A 450 -11.39 -5.14 -14.17
C LEU A 450 -12.79 -5.33 -13.55
N ALA A 451 -13.24 -4.43 -12.66
CA ALA A 451 -14.48 -4.58 -11.89
C ALA A 451 -15.67 -3.74 -12.40
N THR A 452 -15.54 -2.96 -13.48
CA THR A 452 -16.66 -2.15 -13.98
C THR A 452 -16.75 -2.20 -15.50
N THR A 453 -17.84 -2.76 -16.03
CA THR A 453 -18.19 -2.77 -17.46
C THR A 453 -18.78 -1.44 -17.95
N ARG A 454 -18.69 -0.36 -17.16
CA ARG A 454 -19.32 0.93 -17.45
C ARG A 454 -18.29 2.07 -17.43
N THR A 455 -17.78 2.42 -18.61
CA THR A 455 -17.38 3.74 -19.17
C THR A 455 -16.36 3.46 -20.28
N SER A 456 -16.54 3.82 -21.56
CA SER A 456 -16.86 5.14 -22.11
C SER A 456 -17.53 5.04 -23.50
N PRO A 457 -18.55 5.88 -23.83
CA PRO A 457 -19.30 5.83 -25.09
C PRO A 457 -18.63 6.51 -26.30
N VAL A 458 -17.37 6.95 -26.25
CA VAL A 458 -16.74 7.74 -27.34
C VAL A 458 -15.89 6.90 -28.31
N LEU A 459 -16.18 5.61 -28.46
CA LEU A 459 -15.48 4.72 -29.41
C LEU A 459 -16.34 4.21 -30.57
N ARG A 460 -17.60 4.61 -30.69
CA ARG A 460 -18.47 4.10 -31.78
C ARG A 460 -18.61 5.01 -32.99
N ASP A 461 -18.43 6.32 -32.85
CA ASP A 461 -18.95 7.22 -33.89
C ASP A 461 -17.90 7.78 -34.86
N LYS A 462 -16.58 7.56 -34.64
CA LYS A 462 -15.55 8.19 -35.50
C LYS A 462 -14.38 7.32 -35.94
N PHE A 463 -14.28 6.08 -35.48
CA PHE A 463 -13.21 5.17 -35.90
C PHE A 463 -13.78 3.77 -36.13
N VAL A 464 -13.81 3.35 -37.40
CA VAL A 464 -13.89 1.92 -37.72
C VAL A 464 -12.55 1.33 -37.31
N PRO A 465 -12.46 0.46 -36.29
CA PRO A 465 -11.20 -0.15 -35.93
C PRO A 465 -10.73 -0.99 -37.11
N ASN A 466 -9.60 -0.60 -37.71
CA ASN A 466 -8.91 -1.47 -38.64
C ASN A 466 -8.33 -2.61 -37.81
N ALA A 467 -9.07 -3.72 -37.73
CA ALA A 467 -8.77 -4.93 -36.96
C ALA A 467 -7.47 -5.66 -37.40
N LYS A 468 -6.59 -5.00 -38.16
CA LYS A 468 -5.31 -5.51 -38.66
C LYS A 468 -4.08 -5.10 -37.85
N VAL A 469 -4.20 -4.27 -36.81
CA VAL A 469 -3.02 -3.83 -36.01
C VAL A 469 -2.98 -4.44 -34.61
N ALA A 470 -4.04 -5.14 -34.17
CA ALA A 470 -4.09 -5.81 -32.86
C ALA A 470 -4.00 -7.35 -32.93
N LEU A 471 -3.81 -7.93 -34.12
CA LEU A 471 -3.83 -9.38 -34.35
C LEU A 471 -2.80 -9.84 -35.40
N ASP A 472 -1.56 -9.34 -35.34
CA ASP A 472 -0.43 -9.98 -36.03
C ASP A 472 0.22 -11.11 -35.19
N VAL A 473 -0.49 -11.55 -34.14
CA VAL A 473 -0.35 -12.93 -33.68
C VAL A 473 -1.34 -13.72 -34.52
N ASP A 474 -0.84 -14.52 -35.47
CA ASP A 474 -1.64 -15.53 -36.17
C ASP A 474 -2.29 -16.43 -35.11
N SER A 475 -3.50 -16.08 -34.73
CA SER A 475 -4.24 -16.71 -33.64
C SER A 475 -4.49 -18.18 -33.95
N ALA A 476 -4.59 -18.55 -35.24
CA ALA A 476 -4.67 -19.94 -35.65
C ALA A 476 -3.35 -20.68 -35.39
N LYS A 477 -2.18 -20.09 -35.69
CA LYS A 477 -0.88 -20.67 -35.28
C LYS A 477 -0.68 -20.67 -33.77
N PHE A 478 -1.10 -19.64 -33.06
CA PHE A 478 -0.99 -19.56 -31.60
C PHE A 478 -1.83 -20.66 -30.93
N PHE A 479 -3.08 -20.84 -31.36
CA PHE A 479 -3.93 -21.93 -30.89
C PHE A 479 -3.48 -23.30 -31.41
N ASN A 480 -2.96 -23.42 -32.64
CA ASN A 480 -2.36 -24.68 -33.13
C ASN A 480 -1.05 -25.03 -32.41
N LEU A 481 -0.29 -24.07 -31.91
CA LEU A 481 0.91 -24.34 -31.10
C LEU A 481 0.54 -24.78 -29.67
N LEU A 482 -0.58 -24.24 -29.15
CA LEU A 482 -1.12 -24.58 -27.83
C LEU A 482 -1.87 -25.92 -27.82
N ILE A 483 -2.63 -26.21 -28.87
CA ILE A 483 -3.46 -27.44 -29.00
C ILE A 483 -2.69 -28.54 -29.74
N GLY A 484 -1.89 -28.22 -30.76
CA GLY A 484 -1.13 -29.20 -31.54
C GLY A 484 0.02 -29.89 -30.80
N ARG A 485 0.41 -29.38 -29.61
CA ARG A 485 1.30 -30.11 -28.68
C ARG A 485 0.57 -31.10 -27.77
N LEU A 486 -0.76 -31.05 -27.71
CA LEU A 486 -1.61 -31.98 -26.95
C LEU A 486 -2.10 -33.17 -27.79
N SER A 487 -1.77 -33.22 -29.09
CA SER A 487 -2.23 -34.26 -30.02
C SER A 487 -1.08 -34.95 -30.79
N ALA A 488 0.08 -35.14 -30.17
CA ALA A 488 1.11 -36.04 -30.70
C ALA A 488 0.84 -37.48 -30.23
N SER A 489 -0.02 -38.16 -30.99
CA SER A 489 -0.08 -39.60 -31.30
C SER A 489 0.61 -40.60 -30.35
N ALA A 490 -0.22 -41.49 -29.79
CA ALA A 490 0.19 -42.82 -29.33
C ALA A 490 0.90 -43.59 -30.47
N PRO A 491 1.92 -44.41 -30.17
CA PRO A 491 2.51 -45.30 -31.16
C PRO A 491 1.56 -46.46 -31.48
N ALA A 492 1.63 -46.92 -32.73
CA ALA A 492 0.88 -48.06 -33.28
C ALA A 492 1.16 -49.38 -32.55
#